data_AF-A0A6N7GK75-F1
#
_entry.id   AF-A0A6N7GK75-F1
#
_cell.length_a   1.000
_cell.length_b   1.000
_cell.length_c   1.000
_cell.angle_alpha   90.00
_cell.angle_beta   90.00
_cell.angle_gamma   90.00
#
_symmetry.space_group_name_H-M   'P 1'
#
loop_
_entity.id
_entity.type
_entity.pdbx_description
1 polymer ?
#
loop_
_entity_poly.entity_id
_entity_poly.type
_entity_poly.pdbx_seq_one_letter_code
_entity_poly.pdbx_strand_id
1 'polypeptide(L)'
;MAYPEGASRTWSTGPDLLTEAAAVLPAVVGRGPVRWVEIHAAIYRAACTLGMGRDRPHRLRLADETLDMFTDYLVSAGLAEPRKHPARGWLACAGLINVQMIVATAAGHWRRELATVPIAPHPR
;
A
#
# COMPACT_ATOMS: atom_id res chain seq x y z
N MET A 1 -8.75 -15.87 -11.51
CA MET A 1 -9.25 -15.69 -10.13
C MET A 1 -10.17 -14.49 -10.17
N ALA A 2 -11.48 -14.69 -10.00
CA ALA A 2 -12.45 -13.59 -10.08
C ALA A 2 -12.42 -12.82 -8.76
N TYR A 3 -12.10 -11.52 -8.82
CA TYR A 3 -12.15 -10.63 -7.66
C TYR A 3 -13.62 -10.38 -7.28
N PRO A 4 -14.01 -10.48 -6.00
CA PRO A 4 -15.38 -10.23 -5.59
C PRO A 4 -15.76 -8.76 -5.87
N GLU A 5 -16.98 -8.54 -6.38
CA GLU A 5 -17.54 -7.27 -6.89
C GLU A 5 -17.60 -6.10 -5.85
N GLY A 6 -17.03 -6.27 -4.65
CA GLY A 6 -16.82 -5.21 -3.66
C GLY A 6 -15.37 -4.70 -3.56
N ALA A 7 -14.39 -5.42 -4.10
CA ALA A 7 -12.95 -5.09 -4.01
C ALA A 7 -12.51 -3.93 -4.92
N SER A 8 -13.39 -3.46 -5.80
CA SER A 8 -13.03 -2.55 -6.90
C SER A 8 -12.86 -1.07 -6.50
N ARG A 9 -13.34 -0.62 -5.33
CA ARG A 9 -13.26 0.82 -4.95
C ARG A 9 -12.11 1.16 -4.01
N THR A 10 -11.65 0.22 -3.19
CA THR A 10 -10.56 0.49 -2.23
C THR A 10 -9.19 0.36 -2.90
N TRP A 11 -9.07 -0.53 -3.89
CA TRP A 11 -7.89 -0.63 -4.75
C TRP A 11 -7.63 0.67 -5.53
N SER A 12 -8.68 1.40 -5.95
CA SER A 12 -8.49 2.71 -6.61
C SER A 12 -7.90 3.79 -5.70
N THR A 13 -8.10 3.71 -4.38
CA THR A 13 -7.53 4.66 -3.41
C THR A 13 -6.16 4.24 -2.88
N GLY A 14 -5.78 2.97 -3.03
CA GLY A 14 -4.51 2.41 -2.58
C GLY A 14 -3.27 3.18 -3.08
N PRO A 15 -3.17 3.55 -4.37
CA PRO A 15 -2.01 4.27 -4.86
C PRO A 15 -1.80 5.65 -4.23
N ASP A 16 -2.89 6.37 -3.94
CA ASP A 16 -2.82 7.67 -3.27
C ASP A 16 -2.41 7.51 -1.81
N LEU A 17 -2.96 6.51 -1.13
CA LEU A 17 -2.54 6.12 0.21
C LEU A 17 -1.05 5.74 0.27
N LEU A 18 -0.52 4.99 -0.71
CA LEU A 18 0.91 4.66 -0.77
C LEU A 18 1.77 5.89 -1.03
N THR A 19 1.33 6.81 -1.89
CA THR A 19 2.07 8.04 -2.19
C THR A 19 2.21 8.90 -0.93
N GLU A 20 1.10 9.13 -0.23
CA GLU A 20 1.11 9.88 1.03
C GLU A 20 1.86 9.11 2.13
N ALA A 21 1.69 7.78 2.20
CA ALA A 21 2.42 6.93 3.14
C ALA A 21 3.94 7.08 2.99
N ALA A 22 4.46 7.12 1.76
CA ALA A 22 5.88 7.33 1.51
C ALA A 22 6.39 8.67 2.08
N ALA A 23 5.59 9.73 1.96
CA ALA A 23 5.91 11.06 2.48
C ALA A 23 5.89 11.13 4.02
N VAL A 24 4.93 10.43 4.66
CA VAL A 24 4.80 10.44 6.14
C VAL A 24 5.66 9.40 6.84
N LEU A 25 6.13 8.37 6.14
CA LEU A 25 6.96 7.29 6.70
C LEU A 25 8.16 7.76 7.54
N PRO A 26 8.96 8.78 7.16
CA PRO A 26 10.08 9.24 8.00
C PRO A 26 9.63 9.83 9.35
N ALA A 27 8.40 10.34 9.46
CA ALA A 27 7.85 10.83 10.73
C ALA A 27 7.23 9.70 11.58
N VAL A 28 7.01 8.52 11.01
CA VAL A 28 6.51 7.33 11.70
C VAL A 28 7.65 6.46 12.19
N VAL A 29 8.67 6.29 11.36
CA VAL A 29 9.87 5.51 11.69
C VAL A 29 10.70 6.33 12.68
N GLY A 30 10.94 5.77 13.86
CA GLY A 30 11.82 6.37 14.86
C GLY A 30 13.30 6.24 14.48
N ARG A 31 14.15 5.97 15.48
CA ARG A 31 15.56 5.60 15.23
C ARG A 31 15.65 4.09 15.05
N GLY A 32 15.90 3.61 13.83
CA GLY A 32 16.10 2.18 13.57
C GLY A 32 15.67 1.72 12.17
N PRO A 33 15.74 0.40 11.91
CA PRO A 33 15.25 -0.19 10.68
C PRO A 33 13.73 -0.08 10.59
N VAL A 34 13.21 0.09 9.37
CA VAL A 34 11.78 0.17 9.13
C VAL A 34 11.14 -1.19 9.41
N ARG A 35 10.06 -1.20 10.19
CA ARG A 35 9.27 -2.39 10.50
C ARG A 35 7.97 -2.38 9.71
N TRP A 36 7.43 -3.57 9.48
CA TRP A 36 6.14 -3.74 8.78
C TRP A 36 5.00 -2.93 9.41
N VAL A 37 4.96 -2.89 10.75
CA VAL A 37 3.97 -2.11 11.52
C VAL A 37 4.08 -0.60 11.29
N GLU A 38 5.27 -0.10 10.96
CA GLU A 38 5.49 1.33 10.69
C GLU A 38 5.00 1.71 9.29
N ILE A 39 5.09 0.79 8.34
CA ILE A 39 4.49 0.95 7.01
C ILE A 39 2.96 0.97 7.13
N HIS A 40 2.38 0.02 7.87
CA HIS A 40 0.94 0.01 8.16
C HIS A 40 0.49 1.32 8.84
N ALA A 41 1.22 1.76 9.86
CA ALA A 41 0.93 3.00 10.56
C ALA A 41 1.06 4.24 9.66
N ALA A 42 2.03 4.27 8.73
CA ALA A 42 2.18 5.33 7.74
C ALA A 42 0.98 5.37 6.78
N ILE A 43 0.51 4.21 6.31
CA ILE A 43 -0.68 4.12 5.45
C ILE A 43 -1.95 4.56 6.23
N TYR A 44 -2.10 4.12 7.47
CA TYR A 44 -3.22 4.59 8.31
C TYR A 44 -3.19 6.10 8.52
N ARG A 45 -2.01 6.70 8.75
CA ARG A 45 -1.85 8.15 8.84
C ARG A 45 -2.18 8.84 7.51
N ALA A 46 -1.76 8.29 6.38
CA ALA A 46 -2.13 8.78 5.06
C ALA A 46 -3.65 8.81 4.87
N ALA A 47 -4.36 7.76 5.28
CA ALA A 47 -5.83 7.74 5.23
C ALA A 47 -6.45 8.85 6.09
N CYS A 48 -5.89 9.12 7.28
CA CYS A 48 -6.31 10.25 8.10
C CYS A 48 -6.04 11.61 7.42
N THR A 49 -4.83 11.82 6.87
CA THR A 49 -4.44 13.07 6.21
C THR A 49 -5.32 13.38 5.00
N LEU A 50 -5.61 12.37 4.17
CA LEU A 50 -6.42 12.51 2.97
C LEU A 50 -7.93 12.54 3.25
N GLY A 51 -8.34 12.44 4.52
CA GLY A 51 -9.76 12.36 4.88
C GLY A 51 -10.47 11.11 4.35
N MET A 52 -9.72 10.04 4.05
CA MET A 52 -10.27 8.78 3.57
C MET A 52 -10.77 7.92 4.73
N GLY A 53 -11.83 7.15 4.47
CA GLY A 53 -12.47 6.31 5.49
C GLY A 53 -13.38 7.10 6.45
N ARG A 54 -14.61 6.61 6.57
CA ARG A 54 -15.69 7.23 7.37
C ARG A 54 -15.41 7.25 8.88
N ASP A 55 -14.73 6.22 9.37
CA ASP A 55 -14.44 6.00 10.78
C ASP A 55 -13.11 5.27 10.96
N ARG A 56 -12.69 5.07 12.21
CA ARG A 56 -11.45 4.37 12.55
C ARG A 56 -11.42 2.93 11.98
N PRO A 57 -12.44 2.08 12.14
CA PRO A 57 -12.46 0.75 11.54
C PRO A 57 -12.31 0.75 10.01
N HIS A 58 -12.94 1.70 9.32
CA HIS A 58 -12.81 1.83 7.87
C HIS A 58 -11.39 2.23 7.46
N ARG A 59 -10.75 3.15 8.19
CA ARG A 59 -9.34 3.53 7.91
C ARG A 59 -8.37 2.39 8.14
N LEU A 60 -8.58 1.58 9.18
CA LEU A 60 -7.77 0.39 9.42
C LEU A 60 -7.91 -0.62 8.28
N ARG A 61 -9.14 -0.87 7.80
CA ARG A 61 -9.36 -1.73 6.63
C ARG A 61 -8.68 -1.20 5.37
N LEU A 62 -8.78 0.09 5.09
CA LEU A 62 -8.07 0.71 3.96
C LEU A 62 -6.55 0.53 4.09
N ALA A 63 -6.02 0.65 5.31
CA ALA A 63 -4.59 0.44 5.57
C ALA A 63 -4.16 -1.02 5.38
N ASP A 64 -4.95 -1.99 5.85
CA ASP A 64 -4.71 -3.42 5.63
C ASP A 64 -4.73 -3.76 4.14
N GLU A 65 -5.78 -3.35 3.42
CA GLU A 65 -5.93 -3.61 1.98
C GLU A 65 -4.82 -2.96 1.14
N THR A 66 -4.40 -1.75 1.50
CA THR A 66 -3.29 -1.05 0.82
C THR A 66 -1.95 -1.70 1.14
N LEU A 67 -1.79 -2.27 2.35
CA LEU A 67 -0.60 -3.02 2.72
C LEU A 67 -0.51 -4.37 1.99
N ASP A 68 -1.64 -5.03 1.76
CA ASP A 68 -1.72 -6.20 0.89
C ASP A 68 -1.34 -5.83 -0.56
N MET A 69 -1.87 -4.71 -1.08
CA MET A 69 -1.50 -4.18 -2.41
C MET A 69 0.02 -3.87 -2.52
N PHE A 70 0.63 -3.33 -1.46
CA PHE A 70 2.07 -3.12 -1.40
C PHE A 70 2.83 -4.45 -1.36
N THR A 71 2.33 -5.43 -0.62
CA THR A 71 2.90 -6.78 -0.55
C THR A 71 2.92 -7.45 -1.91
N ASP A 72 1.82 -7.38 -2.64
CA ASP A 72 1.72 -7.93 -4.00
C ASP A 72 2.74 -7.29 -4.94
N TYR A 73 2.96 -5.97 -4.82
CA TYR A 73 4.03 -5.30 -5.55
C TYR A 73 5.43 -5.82 -5.18
N LEU A 74 5.72 -6.00 -3.89
CA LEU A 74 7.03 -6.50 -3.46
C LEU A 74 7.29 -7.91 -4.02
N VAL A 75 6.26 -8.76 -4.06
CA VAL A 75 6.36 -10.10 -4.64
C VAL A 75 6.54 -10.03 -6.16
N SER A 76 5.73 -9.24 -6.86
CA SER A 76 5.81 -9.12 -8.33
C SER A 76 7.14 -8.49 -8.80
N ALA A 77 7.71 -7.59 -8.00
CA ALA A 77 9.02 -6.98 -8.24
C ALA A 77 10.21 -7.87 -7.83
N GLY A 78 9.96 -9.09 -7.30
CA GLY A 78 11.01 -10.00 -6.84
C GLY A 78 11.76 -9.54 -5.58
N LEU A 79 11.19 -8.60 -4.82
CA LEU A 79 11.76 -8.05 -3.59
C LEU A 79 11.37 -8.86 -2.35
N ALA A 80 10.35 -9.71 -2.46
CA ALA A 80 9.80 -10.50 -1.36
C ALA A 80 9.35 -11.89 -1.84
N GLU A 81 9.47 -12.90 -0.98
CA GLU A 81 8.95 -14.24 -1.25
C GLU A 81 7.44 -14.31 -0.96
N PRO A 82 6.63 -15.13 -1.67
CA PRO A 82 5.18 -15.25 -1.46
C PRO A 82 4.75 -16.00 -0.18
N ARG A 83 5.47 -15.84 0.94
CA ARG A 83 5.20 -16.51 2.23
C ARG A 83 4.55 -15.56 3.24
N LYS A 84 4.03 -16.09 4.36
CA LYS A 84 3.27 -15.36 5.42
C LYS A 84 3.90 -14.05 5.96
N HIS A 85 5.20 -13.83 5.76
CA HIS A 85 5.91 -12.61 6.15
C HIS A 85 6.90 -12.17 5.07
N PRO A 86 6.40 -11.79 3.89
CA PRO A 86 7.15 -11.78 2.64
C PRO A 86 8.28 -10.74 2.66
N ALA A 87 8.09 -9.64 3.39
CA ALA A 87 8.99 -8.49 3.40
C ALA A 87 9.94 -8.41 4.62
N ARG A 88 9.87 -9.32 5.60
CA ARG A 88 10.68 -9.19 6.84
C ARG A 88 12.19 -9.22 6.57
N GLY A 89 12.64 -10.10 5.67
CA GLY A 89 14.04 -10.20 5.27
C GLY A 89 14.52 -8.96 4.51
N TRP A 90 13.72 -8.49 3.55
CA TRP A 90 14.02 -7.28 2.78
C TRP A 90 14.08 -6.04 3.67
N LEU A 91 13.10 -5.83 4.54
CA LEU A 91 13.05 -4.67 5.44
C LEU A 91 14.19 -4.62 6.46
N ALA A 92 14.66 -5.78 6.93
CA ALA A 92 15.79 -5.83 7.86
C ALA A 92 17.07 -5.23 7.27
N CYS A 93 17.20 -5.26 5.93
CA CYS A 93 18.37 -4.75 5.21
C CYS A 93 18.08 -3.43 4.46
N ALA A 94 16.81 -3.05 4.29
CA ALA A 94 16.43 -1.85 3.57
C ALA A 94 16.52 -0.61 4.50
N GLY A 95 17.36 0.36 4.11
CA GLY A 95 17.34 1.68 4.75
C GLY A 95 16.04 2.43 4.50
N LEU A 96 15.68 3.36 5.39
CA LEU A 96 14.44 4.16 5.32
C LEU A 96 14.18 4.77 3.94
N ILE A 97 15.20 5.40 3.34
CA ILE A 97 15.09 6.04 2.01
C ILE A 97 14.70 5.00 0.95
N ASN A 98 15.31 3.81 0.99
CA ASN A 98 14.97 2.76 0.04
C ASN A 98 13.52 2.29 0.20
N VAL A 99 13.06 2.14 1.44
CA VAL A 99 11.65 1.79 1.70
C VAL A 99 10.71 2.87 1.21
N GLN A 100 11.00 4.16 1.45
CA GLN A 100 10.18 5.27 0.94
C GLN A 100 10.09 5.24 -0.60
N MET A 101 11.22 5.10 -1.28
CA MET A 101 11.25 5.03 -2.74
C MET A 101 10.46 3.84 -3.26
N ILE A 102 10.57 2.68 -2.62
CA ILE A 102 9.85 1.48 -3.03
C ILE A 102 8.34 1.60 -2.80
N VAL A 103 7.90 2.22 -1.68
CA VAL A 103 6.49 2.52 -1.44
C VAL A 103 5.94 3.48 -2.51
N ALA A 104 6.67 4.55 -2.85
CA ALA A 104 6.28 5.48 -3.90
C ALA A 104 6.26 4.82 -5.29
N THR A 105 7.21 3.91 -5.56
CA THR A 105 7.27 3.17 -6.83
C THR A 105 6.09 2.20 -6.96
N ALA A 106 5.71 1.53 -5.87
CA ALA A 106 4.53 0.68 -5.81
C ALA A 106 3.26 1.48 -6.15
N ALA A 107 3.12 2.69 -5.60
CA ALA A 107 2.02 3.59 -5.96
C ALA A 107 1.98 3.85 -7.48
N GLY A 108 3.13 4.17 -8.08
CA GLY A 108 3.24 4.40 -9.53
C GLY A 108 2.91 3.16 -10.37
N HIS A 109 3.32 1.96 -9.92
CA HIS A 109 2.97 0.70 -10.56
C HIS A 109 1.46 0.49 -10.59
N TRP A 110 0.80 0.59 -9.44
CA TRP A 110 -0.65 0.34 -9.34
C TRP A 110 -1.49 1.38 -10.07
N ARG A 111 -1.06 2.66 -10.14
CA ARG A 111 -1.73 3.65 -11.00
C ARG A 111 -1.72 3.22 -12.48
N ARG A 112 -0.62 2.65 -12.96
CA ARG A 112 -0.52 2.17 -14.34
C ARG A 112 -1.38 0.93 -14.57
N GLU A 113 -1.32 -0.05 -13.66
CA GLU A 113 -2.15 -1.25 -13.74
C GLU A 113 -3.65 -0.92 -13.69
N LEU A 114 -4.08 0.00 -12.82
CA LEU A 114 -5.49 0.39 -12.75
C LEU A 114 -5.96 1.18 -13.98
N ALA A 115 -5.06 1.92 -14.64
CA ALA A 115 -5.38 2.64 -15.87
C ALA A 115 -5.55 1.72 -17.08
N THR A 116 -5.05 0.48 -17.04
CA THR A 116 -5.20 -0.51 -18.11
C THR A 116 -6.43 -1.39 -17.94
N VAL A 117 -7.13 -1.33 -16.79
CA VAL A 117 -8.40 -2.04 -16.58
C VAL A 117 -9.50 -1.29 -17.35
N PRO A 118 -10.12 -1.90 -18.38
CA PRO A 118 -11.20 -1.27 -19.12
C PRO A 118 -12.39 -1.02 -18.18
N ILE A 119 -12.90 0.22 -18.15
CA ILE A 119 -14.16 0.55 -17.48
C ILE A 119 -15.25 -0.20 -18.24
N ALA A 120 -15.71 -1.33 -17.69
CA ALA A 120 -16.87 -2.01 -18.26
C ALA A 120 -18.04 -1.00 -18.28
N PRO A 121 -18.66 -0.74 -19.44
CA PRO A 121 -19.82 0.14 -19.49
C PRO A 121 -20.92 -0.48 -18.61
N HIS A 122 -21.40 0.30 -17.64
CA HIS A 122 -22.55 -0.12 -16.84
C HIS A 122 -23.73 -0.42 -17.78
N PRO A 123 -24.36 -1.61 -17.71
CA PRO A 123 -25.62 -1.84 -18.39
C PRO A 123 -26.65 -0.85 -17.81
N ARG A 124 -27.29 -0.10 -18.71
CA ARG A 124 -28.38 0.82 -18.38
C ARG A 124 -29.63 0.05 -17.98
#